data_AF-R8W1M5-F1
#
_entry.id   AF-R8W1M5-F1
#
_cell.length_a   1.000
_cell.length_b   1.000
_cell.length_c   1.000
_cell.angle_alpha   90.00
_cell.angle_beta   90.00
_cell.angle_gamma   90.00
#
_symmetry.space_group_name_H-M   'P 1'
#
loop_
_entity.id
_entity.type
_entity.pdbx_description
1 polymer ?
#
loop_
_entity_poly.entity_id
_entity_poly.type
_entity_poly.pdbx_seq_one_letter_code
_entity_poly.pdbx_strand_id
1 'polypeptide(L)'
;MNMILNEIKTIMEQNKERYLPQVKFSDLEENGAVYFMNSKDGTEFEWYVNDKLPPFMMFYDDEAQMGAMKLLLYRDGTVRVFVFDNAGKNMCKEVRTHIECGEEQLLDLAVLLKHQAEDNNKWDANIESLGTNIPVSDEMRNTFLNHKSQYDKIKNIRTLMNQGALVSRRIVEEGWKVGFMYRREPNNPADSGWTFLAGNEDEHYNSDMKNIVLMSLGEVCYELDKDVYEYITAPIGAEFIRTSETTFEVDTKNKSIFLTKRQV
;
A
#
# COMPACT_ATOMS: atom_id res chain seq x y z
N MET A 1 7.32 23.60 18.51
CA MET A 1 6.89 22.56 17.57
C MET A 1 7.99 21.51 17.49
N ASN A 2 7.65 20.23 17.27
CA ASN A 2 8.63 19.13 17.14
C ASN A 2 9.77 19.51 16.16
N MET A 3 11.01 19.09 16.45
CA MET A 3 12.19 19.49 15.67
C MET A 3 12.09 19.08 14.19
N ILE A 4 11.66 17.85 13.91
CA ILE A 4 11.54 17.34 12.53
C ILE A 4 10.45 18.11 11.78
N LEU A 5 9.34 18.47 12.44
CA LEU A 5 8.29 19.31 11.84
C LEU A 5 8.79 20.73 11.51
N ASN A 6 9.65 21.32 12.36
CA ASN A 6 10.29 22.60 12.05
C ASN A 6 11.20 22.49 10.82
N GLU A 7 11.91 21.37 10.68
CA GLU A 7 12.80 21.12 9.56
C GLU A 7 12.02 20.89 8.25
N ILE A 8 10.91 20.14 8.30
CA ILE A 8 9.94 20.03 7.20
C ILE A 8 9.46 21.41 6.75
N LYS A 9 9.02 22.25 7.69
CA LYS A 9 8.57 23.62 7.39
C LYS A 9 9.66 24.43 6.72
N THR A 10 10.87 24.40 7.28
CA THR A 10 12.04 25.10 6.74
C THR A 10 12.36 24.65 5.31
N ILE A 11 12.38 23.33 5.06
CA ILE A 11 12.61 22.76 3.73
C ILE A 11 11.53 23.25 2.76
N MET A 12 10.26 23.21 3.15
CA MET A 12 9.16 23.65 2.30
C MET A 12 9.26 25.14 1.97
N GLU A 13 9.46 26.01 2.97
CA GLU A 13 9.61 27.46 2.77
C GLU A 13 10.78 27.79 1.83
N GLN A 14 11.95 27.19 2.04
CA GLN A 14 13.12 27.39 1.17
C GLN A 14 12.86 26.95 -0.27
N ASN A 15 12.17 25.82 -0.48
CA ASN A 15 11.83 25.34 -1.82
C ASN A 15 10.76 26.23 -2.48
N LYS A 16 9.78 26.71 -1.71
CA LYS A 16 8.78 27.67 -2.18
C LYS A 16 9.44 28.97 -2.66
N GLU A 17 10.33 29.55 -1.86
CA GLU A 17 11.01 30.79 -2.24
C GLU A 17 11.91 30.62 -3.47
N ARG A 18 12.56 29.46 -3.57
CA ARG A 18 13.48 29.17 -4.68
C ARG A 18 12.79 28.87 -6.00
N TYR A 19 11.69 28.11 -5.97
CA TYR A 19 11.06 27.58 -7.18
C TYR A 19 9.70 28.20 -7.51
N LEU A 20 9.08 28.90 -6.56
CA LEU A 20 7.87 29.71 -6.76
C LEU A 20 8.07 31.15 -6.27
N PRO A 21 9.13 31.87 -6.72
CA PRO A 21 9.41 33.23 -6.25
C PRO A 21 8.29 34.23 -6.60
N GLN A 22 7.49 33.93 -7.62
CA GLN A 22 6.32 34.72 -8.03
C GLN A 22 5.10 34.57 -7.11
N VAL A 23 5.04 33.50 -6.31
CA VAL A 23 3.92 33.22 -5.41
C VAL A 23 4.24 33.83 -4.06
N LYS A 24 3.41 34.75 -3.56
CA LYS A 24 3.58 35.32 -2.22
C LYS A 24 3.02 34.35 -1.18
N PHE A 25 3.46 34.48 0.07
CA PHE A 25 2.88 33.70 1.16
C PHE A 25 1.38 33.99 1.33
N SER A 26 0.95 35.22 1.10
CA SER A 26 -0.47 35.60 1.09
C SER A 26 -1.30 34.96 -0.03
N ASP A 27 -0.65 34.33 -1.02
CA ASP A 27 -1.33 33.62 -2.12
C ASP A 27 -1.44 32.11 -1.81
N LEU A 28 -1.07 31.72 -0.58
CA LEU A 28 -1.04 30.35 -0.09
C LEU A 28 -1.90 30.25 1.17
N GLU A 29 -2.57 29.11 1.34
CA GLU A 29 -3.50 28.87 2.44
C GLU A 29 -2.81 29.13 3.79
N GLU A 30 -3.49 29.87 4.67
CA GLU A 30 -2.98 30.29 5.98
C GLU A 30 -1.56 30.91 5.94
N ASN A 31 -1.26 31.69 4.91
CA ASN A 31 0.06 32.29 4.66
C ASN A 31 1.18 31.25 4.43
N GLY A 32 0.87 30.13 3.77
CA GLY A 32 1.82 29.05 3.50
C GLY A 32 1.93 28.06 4.66
N ALA A 33 0.82 27.78 5.34
CA ALA A 33 0.81 26.70 6.33
C ALA A 33 1.15 25.35 5.69
N VAL A 34 1.74 24.48 6.51
CA VAL A 34 2.03 23.10 6.14
C VAL A 34 0.99 22.19 6.76
N TYR A 35 0.28 21.44 5.93
CA TYR A 35 -0.77 20.52 6.33
C TYR A 35 -0.25 19.09 6.33
N PHE A 36 -0.59 18.33 7.37
CA PHE A 36 -0.33 16.90 7.47
C PHE A 36 -1.53 16.13 6.93
N MET A 37 -1.37 15.49 5.77
CA MET A 37 -2.47 14.92 5.00
C MET A 37 -2.68 13.43 5.30
N ASN A 38 -3.36 13.15 6.41
CA ASN A 38 -3.57 11.81 6.95
C ASN A 38 -4.94 11.18 6.63
N SER A 39 -5.83 11.87 5.92
CA SER A 39 -7.22 11.40 5.70
C SER A 39 -7.37 10.18 4.79
N LYS A 40 -6.40 9.92 3.91
CA LYS A 40 -6.53 8.88 2.88
C LYS A 40 -6.30 7.46 3.41
N ASP A 41 -5.08 7.20 3.87
CA ASP A 41 -4.65 5.86 4.28
C ASP A 41 -4.31 5.79 5.78
N GLY A 42 -4.15 6.94 6.46
CA GLY A 42 -3.71 7.02 7.85
C GLY A 42 -2.20 6.85 8.05
N THR A 43 -1.72 7.22 9.23
CA THR A 43 -0.29 7.28 9.57
C THR A 43 0.33 5.90 9.66
N GLU A 44 -0.35 4.95 10.29
CA GLU A 44 0.15 3.58 10.44
C GLU A 44 0.27 2.86 9.09
N PHE A 45 -0.69 3.01 8.18
CA PHE A 45 -0.59 2.41 6.85
C PHE A 45 0.60 2.98 6.07
N GLU A 46 0.74 4.30 6.04
CA GLU A 46 1.88 4.92 5.36
C GLU A 46 3.21 4.48 5.95
N TRP A 47 3.29 4.41 7.28
CA TRP A 47 4.48 3.98 8.00
C TRP A 47 4.83 2.52 7.74
N TYR A 48 3.87 1.62 7.98
CA TYR A 48 4.10 0.19 7.92
C TYR A 48 4.07 -0.37 6.51
N VAL A 49 3.32 0.20 5.57
CA VAL A 49 3.15 -0.36 4.21
C VAL A 49 4.02 0.36 3.20
N ASN A 50 4.15 1.68 3.29
CA ASN A 50 4.86 2.49 2.29
C ASN A 50 6.17 3.09 2.79
N ASP A 51 6.57 2.75 4.02
CA ASP A 51 7.84 3.13 4.64
C ASP A 51 8.10 4.65 4.66
N LYS A 52 7.03 5.43 4.89
CA LYS A 52 7.05 6.89 4.98
C LYS A 52 5.97 7.45 5.91
N LEU A 53 6.03 8.73 6.24
CA LEU A 53 4.90 9.43 6.86
C LEU A 53 3.86 9.83 5.80
N PRO A 54 2.60 10.10 6.22
CA PRO A 54 1.65 10.78 5.36
C PRO A 54 2.22 12.10 4.81
N PRO A 55 1.81 12.50 3.59
CA PRO A 55 2.38 13.64 2.91
C PRO A 55 2.13 14.95 3.66
N PHE A 56 3.11 15.85 3.57
CA PHE A 56 2.97 17.24 4.01
C PHE A 56 2.71 18.13 2.81
N MET A 57 1.69 18.99 2.87
CA MET A 57 1.24 19.80 1.75
C MET A 57 1.22 21.29 2.10
N MET A 58 1.46 22.12 1.09
CA MET A 58 1.17 23.54 1.11
C MET A 58 0.27 23.83 -0.08
N PHE A 59 -0.80 24.59 0.11
CA PHE A 59 -1.85 24.80 -0.88
C PHE A 59 -1.89 26.25 -1.36
N TYR A 60 -2.32 26.44 -2.61
CA TYR A 60 -2.73 27.75 -3.11
C TYR A 60 -4.01 28.19 -2.40
N ASP A 61 -4.09 29.48 -2.04
CA ASP A 61 -5.32 30.11 -1.55
C ASP A 61 -6.13 30.65 -2.74
N ASP A 62 -6.67 29.71 -3.52
CA ASP A 62 -7.58 29.97 -4.62
C ASP A 62 -8.78 29.02 -4.57
N GLU A 63 -9.76 29.21 -5.47
CA GLU A 63 -10.98 28.40 -5.49
C GLU A 63 -10.71 26.89 -5.71
N ALA A 64 -9.60 26.55 -6.36
CA ALA A 64 -9.26 25.15 -6.65
C ALA A 64 -8.50 24.47 -5.50
N GLN A 65 -7.89 25.25 -4.58
CA GLN A 65 -7.10 24.79 -3.44
C GLN A 65 -6.12 23.66 -3.79
N MET A 66 -5.47 23.80 -4.96
CA MET A 66 -4.50 22.80 -5.40
C MET A 66 -3.18 22.93 -4.62
N GLY A 67 -2.44 21.82 -4.52
CA GLY A 67 -1.16 21.81 -3.83
C GLY A 67 -0.11 22.62 -4.59
N ALA A 68 0.50 23.61 -3.93
CA ALA A 68 1.71 24.30 -4.40
C ALA A 68 2.96 23.45 -4.16
N MET A 69 2.98 22.67 -3.08
CA MET A 69 4.06 21.73 -2.78
C MET A 69 3.55 20.47 -2.09
N LYS A 70 4.25 19.37 -2.34
CA LYS A 70 4.11 18.09 -1.64
C LYS A 70 5.44 17.62 -1.14
N LEU A 71 5.56 17.35 0.16
CA LEU A 71 6.74 16.76 0.78
C LEU A 71 6.42 15.34 1.25
N LEU A 72 7.29 14.40 0.89
CA LEU A 72 7.32 13.03 1.41
C LEU A 72 8.55 12.86 2.27
N LEU A 73 8.37 12.38 3.51
CA LEU A 73 9.44 12.03 4.44
C LEU A 73 9.41 10.53 4.70
N TYR A 74 10.49 9.84 4.34
CA TYR A 74 10.66 8.41 4.48
C TYR A 74 11.27 8.03 5.84
N ARG A 75 11.13 6.76 6.24
CA ARG A 75 11.64 6.23 7.51
C ARG A 75 13.15 6.30 7.69
N ASP A 76 13.87 6.41 6.58
CA ASP A 76 15.33 6.54 6.55
C ASP A 76 15.79 8.01 6.57
N GLY A 77 14.87 8.98 6.75
CA GLY A 77 15.18 10.41 6.71
C GLY A 77 15.23 11.02 5.30
N THR A 78 15.09 10.21 4.24
CA THR A 78 15.01 10.72 2.87
C THR A 78 13.79 11.63 2.71
N VAL A 79 13.98 12.76 2.04
CA VAL A 79 12.92 13.73 1.73
C VAL A 79 12.80 13.93 0.23
N ARG A 80 11.57 13.87 -0.29
CA ARG A 80 11.22 14.27 -1.65
C ARG A 80 10.23 15.41 -1.63
N VAL A 81 10.58 16.52 -2.25
CA VAL A 81 9.70 17.68 -2.41
C VAL A 81 9.30 17.79 -3.87
N PHE A 82 8.01 17.87 -4.13
CA PHE A 82 7.44 18.16 -5.43
C PHE A 82 6.86 19.56 -5.39
N VAL A 83 7.23 20.40 -6.35
CA VAL A 83 6.77 21.78 -6.47
C VAL A 83 5.88 21.87 -7.70
N PHE A 84 4.74 22.55 -7.54
CA PHE A 84 3.75 22.71 -8.58
C PHE A 84 3.53 24.20 -8.84
N ASP A 85 3.71 24.62 -10.08
CA ASP A 85 3.38 25.97 -10.52
C ASP A 85 1.99 26.01 -11.18
N ASN A 86 1.64 27.17 -11.75
CA ASN A 86 0.38 27.38 -12.47
C ASN A 86 -0.85 26.94 -11.64
N ALA A 87 -0.92 27.41 -10.40
CA ALA A 87 -1.99 27.07 -9.45
C ALA A 87 -2.13 25.55 -9.26
N GLY A 88 -1.01 24.84 -9.11
CA GLY A 88 -0.96 23.42 -8.79
C GLY A 88 -1.16 22.47 -9.97
N LYS A 89 -1.39 23.00 -11.18
CA LYS A 89 -1.72 22.20 -12.37
C LYS A 89 -0.51 21.57 -13.05
N ASN A 90 0.70 22.01 -12.72
CA ASN A 90 1.92 21.54 -13.39
C ASN A 90 3.04 21.31 -12.37
N MET A 91 3.58 20.09 -12.34
CA MET A 91 4.74 19.76 -11.50
C MET A 91 6.02 20.28 -12.15
N CYS A 92 6.56 21.39 -11.65
CA CYS A 92 7.71 22.06 -12.23
C CYS A 92 9.06 21.59 -11.68
N LYS A 93 9.08 20.99 -10.47
CA LYS A 93 10.33 20.52 -9.84
C LYS A 93 10.12 19.32 -8.91
N GLU A 94 11.06 18.37 -8.95
CA GLU A 94 11.32 17.42 -7.86
C GLU A 94 12.68 17.76 -7.23
N VAL A 95 12.74 17.83 -5.90
CA VAL A 95 13.95 18.03 -5.11
C VAL A 95 14.10 16.84 -4.16
N ARG A 96 15.30 16.30 -4.08
CA ARG A 96 15.67 15.26 -3.11
C ARG A 96 16.65 15.84 -2.12
N THR A 97 16.34 15.65 -0.84
CA THR A 97 17.17 16.06 0.28
C THR A 97 17.02 15.04 1.41
N HIS A 98 17.55 15.34 2.57
CA HIS A 98 17.53 14.47 3.74
C HIS A 98 17.32 15.30 5.00
N ILE A 99 16.66 14.71 5.99
CA ILE A 99 16.60 15.22 7.37
C ILE A 99 17.46 14.31 8.24
N GLU A 100 18.50 14.86 8.85
CA GLU A 100 19.46 14.13 9.68
C GLU A 100 18.81 13.72 11.01
N CYS A 101 18.16 12.56 11.01
CA CYS A 101 17.49 12.00 12.18
C CYS A 101 17.55 10.47 12.19
N GLY A 102 17.53 9.88 13.38
CA GLY A 102 17.45 8.43 13.53
C GLY A 102 16.03 7.92 13.26
N GLU A 103 15.91 6.68 12.80
CA GLU A 103 14.61 6.02 12.56
C GLU A 103 13.70 6.04 13.81
N GLU A 104 14.28 5.92 15.01
CA GLU A 104 13.56 6.01 16.29
C GLU A 104 12.89 7.39 16.49
N GLN A 105 13.54 8.48 16.08
CA GLN A 105 12.97 9.83 16.18
C GLN A 105 11.83 10.03 15.18
N LEU A 106 11.94 9.42 14.00
CA LEU A 106 10.87 9.41 12.99
C LEU A 106 9.69 8.54 13.45
N LEU A 107 9.97 7.41 14.11
CA LEU A 107 8.95 6.57 14.72
C LEU A 107 8.20 7.35 15.81
N ASP A 108 8.91 8.06 16.68
CA ASP A 108 8.30 8.91 17.70
C ASP A 108 7.43 10.01 17.05
N LEU A 109 7.89 10.61 15.95
CA LEU A 109 7.06 11.56 15.20
C LEU A 109 5.80 10.90 14.62
N ALA A 110 5.90 9.69 14.04
CA ALA A 110 4.75 8.96 13.51
C ALA A 110 3.71 8.66 14.61
N VAL A 111 4.18 8.15 15.75
CA VAL A 111 3.36 7.86 16.94
C VAL A 111 2.68 9.14 17.43
N LEU A 112 3.43 10.23 17.52
CA LEU A 112 2.92 11.52 17.98
C LEU A 112 1.87 12.10 17.04
N LEU A 113 2.11 12.07 15.72
CA LEU A 113 1.17 12.58 14.72
C LEU A 113 -0.11 11.75 14.67
N LYS A 114 -0.01 10.42 14.69
CA LYS A 114 -1.18 9.53 14.81
C LYS A 114 -2.01 9.90 16.03
N HIS A 115 -1.37 10.03 17.18
CA HIS A 115 -2.07 10.35 18.43
C HIS A 115 -2.69 11.76 18.40
N GLN A 116 -1.93 12.78 18.04
CA GLN A 116 -2.41 14.16 18.07
C GLN A 116 -3.42 14.49 16.97
N ALA A 117 -3.37 13.75 15.85
CA ALA A 117 -4.28 13.93 14.74
C ALA A 117 -5.43 12.91 14.79
N GLU A 118 -5.16 11.65 14.47
CA GLU A 118 -6.17 10.62 14.21
C GLU A 118 -6.96 10.26 15.48
N ASP A 119 -6.29 10.03 16.62
CA ASP A 119 -6.97 9.70 17.88
C ASP A 119 -7.83 10.86 18.41
N ASN A 120 -7.57 12.07 17.92
CA ASN A 120 -8.31 13.28 18.24
C ASN A 120 -9.22 13.75 17.09
N ASN A 121 -9.46 12.90 16.08
CA ASN A 121 -10.31 13.18 14.90
C ASN A 121 -9.91 14.45 14.12
N LYS A 122 -8.63 14.79 14.10
CA LYS A 122 -8.09 15.85 13.23
C LYS A 122 -7.52 15.21 11.97
N TRP A 123 -8.03 15.67 10.84
CA TRP A 123 -7.68 15.19 9.52
C TRP A 123 -7.18 16.36 8.67
N ASP A 124 -6.14 16.13 7.88
CA ASP A 124 -5.61 17.08 6.91
C ASP A 124 -5.38 18.46 7.54
N ALA A 125 -4.74 18.46 8.71
CA ALA A 125 -4.65 19.62 9.58
C ALA A 125 -3.31 20.34 9.45
N ASN A 126 -3.31 21.66 9.66
CA ASN A 126 -2.09 22.44 9.81
C ASN A 126 -1.25 21.87 10.97
N ILE A 127 0.02 21.54 10.70
CA ILE A 127 0.92 20.91 11.68
C ILE A 127 1.11 21.74 12.96
N GLU A 128 0.94 23.06 12.89
CA GLU A 128 1.05 23.96 14.04
C GLU A 128 -0.13 23.81 15.00
N SER A 129 -1.28 23.34 14.52
CA SER A 129 -2.51 23.10 15.31
C SER A 129 -2.53 21.74 16.04
N LEU A 130 -1.57 20.86 15.75
CA LEU A 130 -1.51 19.49 16.26
C LEU A 130 -0.87 19.37 17.65
N GLY A 131 -0.35 20.45 18.24
CA GLY A 131 0.13 20.39 19.64
C GLY A 131 1.30 19.42 19.88
N THR A 132 2.25 19.33 18.93
CA THR A 132 3.33 18.33 18.91
C THR A 132 4.51 18.59 19.86
N ASN A 133 4.30 19.37 20.93
CA ASN A 133 5.33 19.69 21.93
C ASN A 133 5.29 18.78 23.17
N ILE A 134 4.63 17.63 23.07
CA ILE A 134 4.55 16.66 24.16
C ILE A 134 5.53 15.51 23.91
N PRO A 135 6.07 14.88 24.96
CA PRO A 135 6.83 13.64 24.79
C PRO A 135 5.91 12.49 24.35
N VAL A 136 6.48 11.53 23.62
CA VAL A 136 5.81 10.27 23.31
C VAL A 136 5.89 9.36 24.52
N SER A 137 4.74 8.86 24.99
CA SER A 137 4.70 7.89 26.10
C SER A 137 4.91 6.46 25.61
N ASP A 138 5.35 5.57 26.51
CA ASP A 138 5.46 4.14 26.22
C ASP A 138 4.12 3.53 25.80
N GLU A 139 3.01 4.01 26.35
CA GLU A 139 1.66 3.54 25.99
C GLU A 139 1.31 3.89 24.54
N MET A 140 1.57 5.13 24.10
CA MET A 140 1.37 5.55 22.71
C MET A 140 2.21 4.70 21.76
N ARG A 141 3.49 4.51 22.11
CA ARG A 141 4.44 3.75 21.31
C ARG A 141 4.06 2.28 21.21
N ASN A 142 3.73 1.64 22.33
CA ASN A 142 3.34 0.23 22.37
C ASN A 142 2.06 -0.02 21.59
N THR A 143 1.07 0.87 21.71
CA THR A 143 -0.18 0.79 20.91
C THR A 143 0.13 0.79 19.42
N PHE A 144 0.92 1.76 18.95
CA PHE A 144 1.31 1.87 17.55
C PHE A 144 2.07 0.62 17.05
N LEU A 145 3.03 0.12 17.83
CA LEU A 145 3.84 -1.05 17.49
C LEU A 145 3.06 -2.37 17.47
N ASN A 146 2.06 -2.52 18.36
CA ASN A 146 1.24 -3.73 18.43
C ASN A 146 0.40 -3.96 17.16
N HIS A 147 0.10 -2.90 16.39
CA HIS A 147 -0.62 -3.02 15.13
C HIS A 147 0.23 -3.49 13.95
N LYS A 148 1.57 -3.48 14.07
CA LYS A 148 2.49 -3.84 12.98
C LYS A 148 2.14 -5.16 12.29
N SER A 149 1.79 -6.19 13.06
CA SER A 149 1.49 -7.53 12.54
C SER A 149 0.29 -7.56 11.57
N GLN A 150 -0.65 -6.62 11.70
CA GLN A 150 -1.79 -6.49 10.79
C GLN A 150 -1.33 -5.94 9.43
N TYR A 151 -0.44 -4.94 9.44
CA TYR A 151 0.12 -4.37 8.22
C TYR A 151 1.14 -5.30 7.55
N ASP A 152 1.88 -6.12 8.31
CA ASP A 152 2.75 -7.15 7.74
C ASP A 152 1.94 -8.14 6.89
N LYS A 153 0.71 -8.50 7.32
CA LYS A 153 -0.21 -9.31 6.52
C LYS A 153 -0.64 -8.61 5.23
N ILE A 154 -0.96 -7.31 5.31
CA ILE A 154 -1.34 -6.49 4.13
C ILE A 154 -0.17 -6.39 3.15
N LYS A 155 1.05 -6.12 3.64
CA LYS A 155 2.28 -6.10 2.84
C LYS A 155 2.48 -7.45 2.15
N ASN A 156 2.35 -8.55 2.89
CA ASN A 156 2.49 -9.89 2.33
C ASN A 156 1.45 -10.16 1.23
N ILE A 157 0.17 -9.87 1.48
CA ILE A 157 -0.89 -10.01 0.47
C ILE A 157 -0.59 -9.17 -0.77
N ARG A 158 -0.23 -7.90 -0.60
CA ARG A 158 0.12 -7.01 -1.73
C ARG A 158 1.29 -7.56 -2.54
N THR A 159 2.31 -8.12 -1.89
CA THR A 159 3.44 -8.75 -2.56
C THR A 159 2.98 -9.99 -3.34
N LEU A 160 2.23 -10.89 -2.70
CA LEU A 160 1.69 -12.10 -3.35
C LEU A 160 0.84 -11.76 -4.56
N MET A 161 -0.06 -10.78 -4.46
CA MET A 161 -0.96 -10.39 -5.56
C MET A 161 -0.19 -9.90 -6.81
N ASN A 162 1.04 -9.41 -6.65
CA ASN A 162 1.91 -9.01 -7.76
C ASN A 162 2.82 -10.15 -8.29
N GLN A 163 2.85 -11.30 -7.62
CA GLN A 163 3.61 -12.46 -8.07
C GLN A 163 2.81 -13.29 -9.09
N GLY A 164 3.51 -13.99 -9.96
CA GLY A 164 2.96 -14.89 -10.96
C GLY A 164 2.47 -16.21 -10.36
N ALA A 165 1.48 -16.80 -11.02
CA ALA A 165 0.97 -18.13 -10.77
C ALA A 165 0.78 -18.88 -12.08
N LEU A 166 0.85 -20.21 -12.01
CA LEU A 166 0.59 -21.09 -13.15
C LEU A 166 -0.92 -21.38 -13.21
N VAL A 167 -1.54 -21.14 -14.35
CA VAL A 167 -2.99 -21.26 -14.51
C VAL A 167 -3.31 -22.10 -15.74
N SER A 168 -4.16 -23.11 -15.57
CA SER A 168 -4.66 -23.91 -16.70
C SER A 168 -5.42 -23.05 -17.70
N ARG A 169 -5.15 -23.26 -19.00
CA ARG A 169 -5.94 -22.64 -20.08
C ARG A 169 -7.42 -22.99 -20.02
N ARG A 170 -7.82 -24.10 -19.38
CA ARG A 170 -9.25 -24.39 -19.13
C ARG A 170 -9.90 -23.32 -18.27
N ILE A 171 -9.16 -22.79 -17.28
CA ILE A 171 -9.65 -21.69 -16.47
C ILE A 171 -9.68 -20.42 -17.31
N VAL A 172 -8.60 -20.08 -18.01
CA VAL A 172 -8.50 -18.79 -18.73
C VAL A 172 -9.45 -18.72 -19.93
N GLU A 173 -9.47 -19.74 -20.78
CA GLU A 173 -10.08 -19.72 -22.12
C GLU A 173 -11.45 -20.42 -22.16
N GLU A 174 -11.63 -21.53 -21.44
CA GLU A 174 -12.89 -22.30 -21.49
C GLU A 174 -13.95 -21.86 -20.46
N GLY A 175 -13.62 -20.91 -19.57
CA GLY A 175 -14.56 -20.37 -18.59
C GLY A 175 -14.65 -21.15 -17.28
N TRP A 176 -13.85 -22.18 -17.05
CA TRP A 176 -13.91 -22.96 -15.81
C TRP A 176 -13.44 -22.14 -14.60
N LYS A 177 -14.09 -22.31 -13.45
CA LYS A 177 -13.55 -21.83 -12.16
C LYS A 177 -12.41 -22.74 -11.71
N VAL A 178 -11.60 -22.27 -10.75
CA VAL A 178 -10.56 -23.09 -10.12
C VAL A 178 -11.23 -24.24 -9.38
N GLY A 179 -10.95 -25.47 -9.78
CA GLY A 179 -11.45 -26.67 -9.11
C GLY A 179 -10.40 -27.32 -8.20
N PHE A 180 -9.12 -27.17 -8.54
CA PHE A 180 -8.01 -27.65 -7.75
C PHE A 180 -6.88 -26.62 -7.75
N MET A 181 -6.30 -26.36 -6.58
CA MET A 181 -5.17 -25.46 -6.45
C MET A 181 -4.16 -26.00 -5.46
N TYR A 182 -2.88 -25.73 -5.72
CA TYR A 182 -1.83 -26.12 -4.82
C TYR A 182 -0.70 -25.09 -4.82
N ARG A 183 0.06 -25.08 -3.72
CA ARG A 183 1.20 -24.19 -3.55
C ARG A 183 2.49 -24.98 -3.36
N ARG A 184 3.49 -24.72 -4.21
CA ARG A 184 4.84 -25.28 -4.10
C ARG A 184 5.86 -24.20 -3.72
N GLU A 185 7.09 -24.64 -3.50
CA GLU A 185 8.23 -23.74 -3.36
C GLU A 185 8.33 -22.84 -4.59
N PRO A 186 8.34 -21.50 -4.43
CA PRO A 186 8.58 -20.57 -5.51
C PRO A 186 9.91 -20.81 -6.22
N ASN A 187 9.92 -20.73 -7.54
CA ASN A 187 11.16 -20.87 -8.32
C ASN A 187 12.04 -19.61 -8.25
N ASN A 188 11.45 -18.44 -8.01
CA ASN A 188 12.13 -17.15 -7.91
C ASN A 188 11.24 -16.13 -7.17
N PRO A 189 11.73 -14.92 -6.80
CA PRO A 189 10.94 -13.94 -6.04
C PRO A 189 9.67 -13.42 -6.71
N ALA A 190 9.53 -13.57 -8.03
CA ALA A 190 8.33 -13.18 -8.77
C ALA A 190 7.32 -14.34 -8.90
N ASP A 191 7.69 -15.57 -8.55
CA ASP A 191 6.81 -16.73 -8.50
C ASP A 191 6.11 -16.80 -7.13
N SER A 192 4.79 -16.97 -7.12
CA SER A 192 4.04 -17.12 -5.87
C SER A 192 4.05 -18.54 -5.31
N GLY A 193 4.45 -19.50 -6.15
CA GLY A 193 4.35 -20.94 -5.92
C GLY A 193 2.97 -21.53 -6.21
N TRP A 194 1.97 -20.71 -6.55
CA TRP A 194 0.61 -21.19 -6.80
C TRP A 194 0.44 -21.76 -8.20
N THR A 195 -0.30 -22.87 -8.26
CA THR A 195 -0.83 -23.44 -9.49
C THR A 195 -2.34 -23.64 -9.36
N PHE A 196 -3.08 -23.25 -10.39
CA PHE A 196 -4.53 -23.32 -10.46
C PHE A 196 -4.98 -24.17 -11.65
N LEU A 197 -5.82 -25.17 -11.38
CA LEU A 197 -6.36 -26.12 -12.35
C LEU A 197 -7.89 -26.16 -12.25
N ALA A 198 -8.57 -26.45 -13.36
CA ALA A 198 -10.02 -26.60 -13.36
C ALA A 198 -10.47 -27.89 -12.63
N GLY A 199 -9.58 -28.89 -12.53
CA GLY A 199 -9.84 -30.17 -11.87
C GLY A 199 -10.40 -31.25 -12.80
N ASN A 200 -10.56 -30.95 -14.08
CA ASN A 200 -11.01 -31.88 -15.13
C ASN A 200 -9.94 -32.11 -16.21
N GLU A 201 -8.71 -31.68 -15.97
CA GLU A 201 -7.55 -31.99 -16.80
C GLU A 201 -7.12 -33.46 -16.66
N ASP A 202 -6.77 -34.09 -17.77
CA ASP A 202 -6.14 -35.41 -17.77
C ASP A 202 -4.61 -35.30 -17.68
N GLU A 203 -3.95 -36.45 -17.51
CA GLU A 203 -2.49 -36.52 -17.39
C GLU A 203 -1.78 -36.00 -18.63
N HIS A 204 -2.32 -36.25 -19.83
CA HIS A 204 -1.74 -35.76 -21.07
C HIS A 204 -1.78 -34.23 -21.14
N TYR A 205 -2.92 -33.64 -20.80
CA TYR A 205 -3.10 -32.19 -20.76
C TYR A 205 -2.15 -31.52 -19.77
N ASN A 206 -2.04 -32.06 -18.54
CA ASN A 206 -1.16 -31.51 -17.50
C ASN A 206 0.33 -31.65 -17.83
N SER A 207 0.71 -32.57 -18.72
CA SER A 207 2.10 -32.78 -19.13
C SER A 207 2.60 -31.77 -20.18
N ASP A 208 1.72 -31.05 -20.87
CA ASP A 208 2.09 -30.07 -21.90
C ASP A 208 2.09 -28.63 -21.33
N MET A 209 3.27 -28.02 -21.29
CA MET A 209 3.43 -26.63 -20.83
C MET A 209 2.63 -25.61 -21.65
N LYS A 210 2.26 -25.92 -22.90
CA LYS A 210 1.41 -25.04 -23.72
C LYS A 210 0.03 -24.83 -23.11
N ASN A 211 -0.43 -25.76 -22.26
CA ASN A 211 -1.72 -25.70 -21.60
C ASN A 211 -1.73 -24.84 -20.32
N ILE A 212 -0.58 -24.24 -19.98
CA ILE A 212 -0.40 -23.39 -18.82
C ILE A 212 -0.18 -21.94 -19.27
N VAL A 213 -0.78 -21.01 -18.54
CA VAL A 213 -0.59 -19.56 -18.66
C VAL A 213 0.06 -19.05 -17.38
N LEU A 214 1.06 -18.18 -17.52
CA LEU A 214 1.60 -17.43 -16.40
C LEU A 214 0.86 -16.09 -16.32
N MET A 215 0.24 -15.81 -15.19
CA MET A 215 -0.43 -14.54 -14.91
C MET A 215 -0.30 -14.18 -13.43
N SER A 216 -0.55 -12.93 -13.07
CA SER A 216 -0.45 -12.51 -11.66
C SER A 216 -1.54 -13.17 -10.81
N LEU A 217 -1.24 -13.42 -9.53
CA LEU A 217 -2.24 -13.85 -8.56
C LEU A 217 -3.41 -12.86 -8.46
N GLY A 218 -3.12 -11.57 -8.58
CA GLY A 218 -4.15 -10.54 -8.63
C GLY A 218 -5.16 -10.77 -9.76
N GLU A 219 -4.70 -11.03 -10.98
CA GLU A 219 -5.58 -11.31 -12.12
C GLU A 219 -6.39 -12.60 -11.90
N VAL A 220 -5.80 -13.66 -11.33
CA VAL A 220 -6.56 -14.87 -10.97
C VAL A 220 -7.68 -14.54 -10.01
N CYS A 221 -7.39 -13.83 -8.91
CA CYS A 221 -8.38 -13.49 -7.89
C CYS A 221 -9.46 -12.54 -8.42
N TYR A 222 -9.09 -11.50 -9.17
CA TYR A 222 -10.06 -10.46 -9.56
C TYR A 222 -10.83 -10.79 -10.83
N GLU A 223 -10.19 -11.44 -11.81
CA GLU A 223 -10.78 -11.64 -13.14
C GLU A 223 -11.32 -13.05 -13.35
N LEU A 224 -10.73 -14.06 -12.71
CA LEU A 224 -11.08 -15.47 -12.95
C LEU A 224 -11.87 -16.10 -11.80
N ASP A 225 -11.46 -15.88 -10.55
CA ASP A 225 -12.07 -16.59 -9.43
C ASP A 225 -11.81 -15.91 -8.07
N LYS A 226 -12.73 -15.03 -7.66
CA LYS A 226 -12.63 -14.29 -6.39
C LYS A 226 -12.61 -15.17 -5.15
N ASP A 227 -13.12 -16.39 -5.23
CA ASP A 227 -13.19 -17.31 -4.09
C ASP A 227 -11.80 -17.81 -3.70
N VAL A 228 -10.80 -17.70 -4.60
CA VAL A 228 -9.41 -18.07 -4.34
C VAL A 228 -8.74 -17.13 -3.33
N TYR A 229 -9.19 -15.88 -3.24
CA TYR A 229 -8.54 -14.83 -2.43
C TYR A 229 -8.32 -15.23 -0.97
N GLU A 230 -9.28 -15.96 -0.37
CA GLU A 230 -9.19 -16.39 1.04
C GLU A 230 -8.02 -17.37 1.30
N TYR A 231 -7.51 -18.02 0.25
CA TYR A 231 -6.56 -19.12 0.36
C TYR A 231 -5.14 -18.75 -0.07
N ILE A 232 -4.92 -17.60 -0.72
CA ILE A 232 -3.62 -17.24 -1.34
C ILE A 232 -2.44 -17.16 -0.36
N THR A 233 -2.75 -16.95 0.93
CA THR A 233 -1.74 -16.89 2.02
C THR A 233 -1.46 -18.24 2.66
N ALA A 234 -2.12 -19.32 2.22
CA ALA A 234 -1.88 -20.67 2.71
C ALA A 234 -0.40 -21.07 2.54
N PRO A 235 0.15 -21.88 3.45
CA PRO A 235 1.57 -22.24 3.45
C PRO A 235 1.96 -23.03 2.20
N ILE A 236 3.27 -23.09 1.94
CA ILE A 236 3.83 -23.98 0.93
C ILE A 236 3.49 -25.42 1.30
N GLY A 237 3.13 -26.22 0.29
CA GLY A 237 2.62 -27.59 0.45
C GLY A 237 1.10 -27.67 0.63
N ALA A 238 0.38 -26.54 0.63
CA ALA A 238 -1.07 -26.56 0.69
C ALA A 238 -1.69 -27.05 -0.63
N GLU A 239 -2.73 -27.87 -0.51
CA GLU A 239 -3.53 -28.39 -1.63
C GLU A 239 -5.02 -28.27 -1.28
N PHE A 240 -5.82 -27.73 -2.19
CA PHE A 240 -7.23 -27.48 -1.98
C PHE A 240 -8.06 -27.93 -3.19
N ILE A 241 -9.24 -28.48 -2.92
CA ILE A 241 -10.26 -28.79 -3.92
C ILE A 241 -11.50 -27.92 -3.68
N ARG A 242 -12.15 -27.50 -4.75
CA ARG A 242 -13.44 -26.84 -4.69
C ARG A 242 -14.51 -27.87 -4.31
N THR A 243 -15.32 -27.58 -3.29
CA THR A 243 -16.38 -28.49 -2.83
C THR A 243 -17.78 -27.90 -3.01
N SER A 244 -17.87 -26.60 -3.32
CA SER A 244 -19.13 -25.91 -3.64
C SER A 244 -18.89 -24.77 -4.64
N GLU A 245 -19.95 -24.05 -5.00
CA GLU A 245 -19.85 -22.89 -5.90
C GLU A 245 -18.86 -21.81 -5.42
N THR A 246 -18.62 -21.70 -4.11
CA THR A 246 -17.75 -20.64 -3.53
C THR A 246 -16.74 -21.12 -2.50
N THR A 247 -16.65 -22.42 -2.21
CA THR A 247 -15.86 -22.93 -1.09
C THR A 247 -14.84 -23.97 -1.53
N PHE A 248 -13.66 -23.91 -0.91
CA PHE A 248 -12.63 -24.92 -1.01
C PHE A 248 -12.37 -25.60 0.34
N GLU A 249 -11.89 -26.84 0.26
CA GLU A 249 -11.42 -27.62 1.40
C GLU A 249 -10.04 -28.19 1.10
N VAL A 250 -9.28 -28.51 2.16
CA VAL A 250 -7.99 -29.22 2.02
C VAL A 250 -8.21 -30.57 1.33
N ASP A 251 -7.40 -30.89 0.34
CA ASP A 251 -7.54 -32.12 -0.43
C ASP A 251 -7.11 -33.36 0.37
N THR A 252 -8.10 -34.10 0.88
CA THR A 252 -7.90 -35.39 1.58
C THR A 252 -7.92 -36.60 0.64
N LYS A 253 -7.89 -36.41 -0.69
CA LYS A 253 -7.86 -37.45 -1.74
C LYS A 253 -9.06 -38.41 -1.76
N ASN A 254 -10.15 -38.05 -1.09
CA ASN A 254 -11.35 -38.88 -0.93
C ASN A 254 -12.64 -38.18 -1.39
N LYS A 255 -12.55 -36.93 -1.86
CA LYS A 255 -13.68 -36.13 -2.34
C LYS A 255 -13.50 -35.80 -3.82
N SER A 256 -14.60 -35.74 -4.55
CA SER A 256 -14.61 -35.26 -5.93
C SER A 256 -14.54 -33.73 -5.98
N ILE A 257 -13.86 -33.19 -6.99
CA ILE A 257 -13.83 -31.75 -7.26
C ILE A 257 -15.20 -31.31 -7.77
N PHE A 258 -15.73 -30.23 -7.18
CA PHE A 258 -16.91 -29.55 -7.69
C PHE A 258 -16.54 -28.70 -8.90
N LEU A 259 -16.95 -29.15 -10.09
CA LEU A 259 -16.68 -28.48 -11.36
C LEU A 259 -17.79 -27.48 -11.68
N THR A 260 -17.42 -26.23 -11.95
CA THR A 260 -18.35 -25.17 -12.32
C THR A 260 -17.69 -24.16 -13.26
N LYS A 261 -18.49 -23.47 -14.07
CA LYS A 261 -18.03 -22.42 -14.98
C LYS A 261 -18.45 -21.05 -14.46
N ARG A 262 -17.65 -20.03 -14.76
CA ARG A 262 -18.03 -18.64 -14.53
C ARG A 262 -19.33 -18.32 -15.27
N GLN A 263 -20.20 -17.56 -14.62
CA GLN A 263 -21.36 -16.99 -15.29
C GLN A 263 -20.88 -15.84 -16.17
N VAL A 264 -21.23 -15.89 -17.46
CA VAL A 264 -20.90 -14.86 -18.47
C VAL A 264 -21.87 -13.69 -18.35
#